data_AF-A0A7S4KJS8-F1
#
_entry.id   AF-A0A7S4KJS8-F1
#
_cell.length_a   1.000
_cell.length_b   1.000
_cell.length_c   1.000
_cell.angle_alpha   90.00
_cell.angle_beta   90.00
_cell.angle_gamma   90.00
#
_symmetry.space_group_name_H-M   'P 1'
#
loop_
_entity.id
_entity.type
_entity.pdbx_description
1 polymer ?
#
loop_
_entity_poly.entity_id
_entity_poly.type
_entity_poly.pdbx_seq_one_letter_code
_entity_poly.pdbx_strand_id
1 'polypeptide(L)'
;KTPTVIHKGYEISRIRKFYTRKVKFTQKSIHDRLSELLNNFPRMDDIHPFYSDLMNVLYDKDHYKVALGQVSATRHIVDSIGRDYVRLLKYGDSMYRCKQVKRAGLGRMAAALRKLGPTLSYLEQVRQHMSRLPCIDPNARTLLVCGFPNVGKSSFLNKVSRADVEVQPYAFTTKSLYVGHTEYDYSIWQVIDTPGILDHSLENRNVIEMQSITALAHLE
;
A
#
# COMPACT_ATOMS: atom_id res chain seq x y z
N LYS A 1 21.37 16.20 -0.13
CA LYS A 1 22.64 15.91 -0.86
C LYS A 1 23.84 16.15 0.08
N THR A 2 24.99 15.47 -0.11
CA THR A 2 26.19 15.60 0.76
C THR A 2 27.45 15.95 -0.06
N PRO A 3 28.44 16.68 0.50
CA PRO A 3 29.69 16.99 -0.20
C PRO A 3 30.46 15.73 -0.60
N THR A 4 31.25 15.78 -1.68
CA THR A 4 31.89 14.60 -2.31
C THR A 4 33.42 14.57 -2.20
N VAL A 5 34.07 15.72 -2.08
CA VAL A 5 35.54 15.82 -2.09
C VAL A 5 36.11 15.83 -0.67
N ILE A 6 37.16 15.04 -0.44
CA ILE A 6 37.97 15.04 0.78
C ILE A 6 39.40 14.57 0.48
N HIS A 7 40.40 15.16 1.14
CA HIS A 7 41.82 14.86 0.91
C HIS A 7 42.45 14.15 2.12
N LYS A 8 43.51 13.35 1.87
CA LYS A 8 44.20 12.56 2.90
C LYS A 8 44.88 13.40 3.98
N GLY A 9 45.36 14.59 3.63
CA GLY A 9 46.05 15.50 4.57
C GLY A 9 45.15 16.28 5.51
N TYR A 10 43.82 16.09 5.45
CA TYR A 10 42.91 16.76 6.38
C TYR A 10 42.96 16.12 7.76
N GLU A 11 42.65 16.91 8.79
CA GLU A 11 42.49 16.40 10.15
C GLU A 11 41.53 15.21 10.21
N ILE A 12 41.89 14.21 11.02
CA ILE A 12 41.08 13.00 11.19
C ILE A 12 39.65 13.33 11.68
N SER A 13 39.51 14.40 12.47
CA SER A 13 38.22 14.94 12.94
C SER A 13 37.29 15.25 11.76
N ARG A 14 37.81 15.93 10.73
CA ARG A 14 37.10 16.31 9.50
C ARG A 14 36.78 15.10 8.64
N ILE A 15 37.70 14.14 8.53
CA ILE A 15 37.51 12.88 7.80
C ILE A 15 36.38 12.05 8.43
N ARG A 16 36.40 11.87 9.75
CA ARG A 16 35.34 11.18 10.50
C ARG A 16 33.98 11.85 10.30
N LYS A 17 33.91 13.19 10.44
CA LYS A 17 32.67 13.97 10.23
C LYS A 17 32.14 13.80 8.80
N PHE A 18 33.01 13.82 7.79
CA PHE A 18 32.63 13.65 6.39
C PHE A 18 31.96 12.30 6.12
N TYR A 19 32.57 11.19 6.54
CA TYR A 19 31.99 9.86 6.33
C TYR A 19 30.78 9.59 7.23
N THR A 20 30.78 10.12 8.46
CA THR A 20 29.62 10.05 9.37
C THR A 20 28.40 10.72 8.75
N ARG A 21 28.57 11.90 8.14
CA ARG A 21 27.48 12.60 7.45
C ARG A 21 26.91 11.77 6.30
N LYS A 22 27.73 11.03 5.57
CA LYS A 22 27.26 10.15 4.48
C LYS A 22 26.41 8.99 5.00
N VAL A 23 26.89 8.29 6.03
CA VAL A 23 26.13 7.18 6.63
C VAL A 23 24.81 7.67 7.22
N LYS A 24 24.83 8.74 8.02
CA LYS A 24 23.60 9.33 8.59
C LYS A 24 22.63 9.83 7.53
N PHE A 25 23.13 10.49 6.48
CA PHE A 25 22.26 10.98 5.41
C PHE A 25 21.55 9.83 4.71
N THR A 26 22.28 8.75 4.36
CA THR A 26 21.67 7.58 3.72
C THR A 26 20.69 6.86 4.66
N GLN A 27 21.06 6.66 5.93
CA GLN A 27 20.15 6.10 6.95
C GLN A 27 18.84 6.88 7.00
N LYS A 28 18.93 8.22 7.16
CA LYS A 28 17.76 9.09 7.25
C LYS A 28 16.89 9.01 5.99
N SER A 29 17.49 9.12 4.80
CA SER A 29 16.74 9.03 3.54
C SER A 29 15.98 7.72 3.38
N ILE A 30 16.57 6.60 3.80
CA ILE A 30 15.89 5.29 3.76
C ILE A 30 14.78 5.24 4.81
N HIS A 31 15.07 5.68 6.04
CA HIS A 31 14.08 5.72 7.13
C HIS A 31 12.85 6.55 6.74
N ASP A 32 13.07 7.76 6.22
CA ASP A 32 12.00 8.69 5.83
C ASP A 32 11.13 8.05 4.74
N ARG A 33 11.73 7.43 3.71
CA ARG A 33 10.98 6.81 2.61
C ARG A 33 10.19 5.57 3.03
N LEU A 34 10.77 4.71 3.89
CA LEU A 34 10.05 3.55 4.41
C LEU A 34 8.92 3.97 5.38
N SER A 35 9.12 5.04 6.14
CA SER A 35 8.08 5.57 7.03
C SER A 35 6.92 6.20 6.25
N GLU A 36 7.23 6.94 5.18
CA GLU A 36 6.22 7.48 4.26
C GLU A 36 5.38 6.36 3.64
N LEU A 37 6.02 5.29 3.18
CA LEU A 37 5.33 4.11 2.66
C LEU A 37 4.38 3.52 3.71
N LEU A 38 4.86 3.29 4.93
CA LEU A 38 4.03 2.73 6.02
C LEU A 38 2.85 3.62 6.41
N ASN A 39 2.99 4.94 6.31
CA ASN A 39 1.94 5.89 6.67
C ASN A 39 0.89 6.04 5.56
N ASN A 40 1.27 5.87 4.30
CA ASN A 40 0.37 6.04 3.16
C ASN A 40 -0.52 4.81 2.91
N PHE A 41 -0.15 3.65 3.44
CA PHE A 41 -0.98 2.45 3.37
C PHE A 41 -2.03 2.45 4.48
N PRO A 42 -3.30 2.13 4.17
CA PRO A 42 -4.36 2.11 5.17
C PRO A 42 -4.10 1.00 6.21
N ARG A 43 -4.31 1.32 7.48
CA ARG A 43 -4.29 0.34 8.55
C ARG A 43 -5.65 -0.34 8.61
N MET A 44 -5.67 -1.64 8.30
CA MET A 44 -6.91 -2.42 8.23
C MET A 44 -7.76 -2.40 9.52
N ASP A 45 -7.12 -2.19 10.68
CA ASP A 45 -7.82 -2.19 11.97
C ASP A 45 -8.39 -0.81 12.34
N ASP A 46 -8.00 0.26 11.63
CA ASP A 46 -8.40 1.65 11.91
C ASP A 46 -9.36 2.21 10.83
N ILE A 47 -9.74 1.41 9.82
CA ILE A 47 -10.66 1.79 8.74
C ILE A 47 -12.07 1.25 8.99
N HIS A 48 -13.05 1.80 8.27
CA HIS A 48 -14.44 1.34 8.36
C HIS A 48 -14.56 -0.18 8.09
N PRO A 49 -15.41 -0.92 8.83
CA PRO A 49 -15.58 -2.37 8.67
C PRO A 49 -15.79 -2.82 7.22
N PHE A 50 -16.63 -2.10 6.45
CA PHE A 50 -16.80 -2.32 5.01
C PHE A 50 -15.46 -2.42 4.25
N TYR A 51 -14.57 -1.44 4.42
CA TYR A 51 -13.28 -1.42 3.74
C TYR A 51 -12.32 -2.46 4.32
N SER A 52 -12.34 -2.71 5.63
CA SER A 52 -11.54 -3.79 6.23
C SER A 52 -11.87 -5.15 5.60
N ASP A 53 -13.16 -5.47 5.50
CA ASP A 53 -13.63 -6.76 4.97
C ASP A 53 -13.44 -6.86 3.47
N LEU A 54 -13.69 -5.76 2.73
CA LEU A 54 -13.43 -5.70 1.30
C LEU A 54 -11.94 -5.94 1.01
N MET A 55 -11.06 -5.32 1.78
CA MET A 55 -9.63 -5.50 1.61
C MET A 55 -9.16 -6.89 2.03
N ASN A 56 -9.79 -7.50 3.04
CA ASN A 56 -9.53 -8.88 3.43
C ASN A 56 -9.85 -9.85 2.27
N VAL A 57 -11.01 -9.67 1.63
CA VAL A 57 -11.43 -10.45 0.46
C VAL A 57 -10.47 -10.25 -0.72
N LEU A 58 -10.00 -9.02 -0.96
CA LEU A 58 -9.18 -8.69 -2.12
C LEU A 58 -7.69 -9.05 -1.98
N TYR A 59 -7.10 -8.88 -0.80
CA TYR A 59 -5.64 -8.86 -0.64
C TYR A 59 -5.07 -9.85 0.36
N ASP A 60 -5.92 -10.62 1.05
CA ASP A 60 -5.57 -11.38 2.25
C ASP A 60 -4.99 -10.47 3.35
N LYS A 61 -5.80 -10.22 4.40
CA LYS A 61 -5.42 -9.31 5.49
C LYS A 61 -4.12 -9.72 6.17
N ASP A 62 -3.85 -11.02 6.31
CA ASP A 62 -2.66 -11.51 6.99
C ASP A 62 -1.42 -11.30 6.13
N HIS A 63 -1.50 -11.63 4.84
CA HIS A 63 -0.39 -11.40 3.92
C HIS A 63 -0.03 -9.90 3.83
N TYR A 64 -1.04 -9.03 3.75
CA TYR A 64 -0.87 -7.59 3.75
C TYR A 64 -0.18 -7.07 5.03
N LYS A 65 -0.65 -7.51 6.20
CA LYS A 65 -0.05 -7.12 7.50
C LYS A 65 1.40 -7.61 7.62
N VAL A 66 1.68 -8.83 7.20
CA VAL A 66 3.05 -9.38 7.20
C VAL A 66 3.96 -8.55 6.28
N ALA A 67 3.49 -8.16 5.10
CA ALA A 67 4.25 -7.33 4.18
C ALA A 67 4.63 -5.96 4.78
N LEU A 68 3.67 -5.25 5.38
CA LEU A 68 3.94 -3.98 6.08
C LEU A 68 4.86 -4.20 7.31
N GLY A 69 4.68 -5.30 8.04
CA GLY A 69 5.54 -5.69 9.14
C GLY A 69 7.01 -5.87 8.72
N GLN A 70 7.25 -6.51 7.57
CA GLN A 70 8.60 -6.68 7.00
C GLN A 70 9.24 -5.33 6.61
N VAL A 71 8.45 -4.39 6.09
CA VAL A 71 8.94 -3.02 5.81
C VAL A 71 9.35 -2.33 7.11
N SER A 72 8.51 -2.40 8.14
CA SER A 72 8.81 -1.82 9.45
C SER A 72 10.06 -2.43 10.10
N ALA A 73 10.19 -3.76 10.06
CA ALA A 73 11.37 -4.46 10.55
C ALA A 73 12.63 -4.03 9.78
N THR A 74 12.55 -3.92 8.45
CA THR A 74 13.68 -3.47 7.63
C THR A 74 14.10 -2.05 7.94
N ARG A 75 13.15 -1.14 8.19
CA ARG A 75 13.42 0.23 8.65
C ARG A 75 14.23 0.22 9.96
N HIS A 76 13.82 -0.57 10.95
CA HIS A 76 14.54 -0.70 12.21
C HIS A 76 15.95 -1.30 12.04
N ILE A 77 16.11 -2.28 11.15
CA ILE A 77 17.41 -2.85 10.80
C ILE A 77 18.34 -1.78 10.21
N VAL A 78 17.85 -0.97 9.27
CA VAL A 78 18.61 0.13 8.66
C VAL A 78 19.05 1.16 9.70
N ASP A 79 18.17 1.52 10.64
CA ASP A 79 18.50 2.43 11.73
C ASP A 79 19.55 1.85 12.70
N SER A 80 19.47 0.56 12.98
CA SER A 80 20.47 -0.15 13.78
C SER A 80 21.84 -0.12 13.09
N ILE A 81 21.90 -0.50 11.81
CA ILE A 81 23.13 -0.44 11.00
C ILE A 81 23.69 0.99 10.97
N GLY A 82 22.84 2.00 10.77
CA GLY A 82 23.25 3.40 10.78
C GLY A 82 23.93 3.81 12.09
N ARG A 83 23.31 3.49 13.23
CA ARG A 83 23.86 3.78 14.57
C ARG A 83 25.19 3.09 14.82
N ASP A 84 25.31 1.81 14.48
CA ASP A 84 26.52 1.02 14.71
C ASP A 84 27.70 1.52 13.86
N TYR A 85 27.48 1.75 12.56
CA TYR A 85 28.55 2.24 11.68
C TYR A 85 28.97 3.68 11.99
N VAL A 86 28.05 4.52 12.48
CA VAL A 86 28.40 5.84 13.02
C VAL A 86 29.27 5.72 14.28
N ARG A 87 28.98 4.75 15.16
CA ARG A 87 29.81 4.48 16.35
C ARG A 87 31.21 4.01 15.95
N LEU A 88 31.33 3.10 14.99
CA LEU A 88 32.61 2.62 14.47
C LEU A 88 33.45 3.74 13.84
N LEU A 89 32.82 4.68 13.12
CA LEU A 89 33.51 5.81 12.50
C LEU A 89 34.17 6.75 13.53
N LYS A 90 33.73 6.76 14.80
CA LYS A 90 34.37 7.57 15.86
C LYS A 90 35.83 7.15 16.11
N TYR A 91 36.15 5.87 15.89
CA TYR A 91 37.46 5.29 16.15
C TYR A 91 38.33 5.11 14.89
N GLY A 92 37.86 5.56 13.72
CA GLY A 92 38.64 5.47 12.49
C GLY A 92 39.89 6.34 12.53
N ASP A 93 41.06 5.78 12.33
CA ASP A 93 42.38 6.44 12.44
C ASP A 93 42.92 6.97 11.10
N SER A 94 42.36 6.53 9.97
CA SER A 94 42.81 6.91 8.63
C SER A 94 41.64 7.12 7.67
N MET A 95 41.89 7.88 6.59
CA MET A 95 40.94 8.04 5.49
C MET A 95 40.53 6.70 4.88
N TYR A 96 41.48 5.77 4.73
CA TYR A 96 41.21 4.45 4.16
C TYR A 96 40.25 3.64 5.05
N ARG A 97 40.52 3.52 6.35
CA ARG A 97 39.64 2.80 7.29
C ARG A 97 38.25 3.44 7.34
N CYS A 98 38.16 4.77 7.43
CA CYS A 98 36.86 5.46 7.41
C CYS A 98 36.08 5.22 6.09
N LYS A 99 36.77 5.19 4.94
CA LYS A 99 36.16 4.88 3.64
C LYS A 99 35.61 3.45 3.61
N GLN A 100 36.35 2.48 4.13
CA GLN A 100 35.90 1.07 4.20
C GLN A 100 34.69 0.90 5.12
N VAL A 101 34.72 1.49 6.32
CA VAL A 101 33.58 1.48 7.25
C VAL A 101 32.34 2.08 6.60
N LYS A 102 32.48 3.23 5.91
CA LYS A 102 31.37 3.81 5.13
C LYS A 102 30.86 2.86 4.05
N ARG A 103 31.75 2.25 3.25
CA ARG A 103 31.35 1.32 2.18
C ARG A 103 30.59 0.12 2.73
N ALA A 104 31.08 -0.48 3.81
CA ALA A 104 30.44 -1.62 4.46
C ALA A 104 29.06 -1.25 5.03
N GLY A 105 28.94 -0.11 5.71
CA GLY A 105 27.66 0.35 6.27
C GLY A 105 26.60 0.58 5.19
N LEU A 106 26.95 1.29 4.11
CA LEU A 106 26.04 1.48 2.97
C LEU A 106 25.72 0.16 2.26
N GLY A 107 26.69 -0.74 2.13
CA GLY A 107 26.51 -2.06 1.54
C GLY A 107 25.50 -2.91 2.32
N ARG A 108 25.57 -2.89 3.66
CA ARG A 108 24.62 -3.61 4.52
C ARG A 108 23.21 -3.01 4.46
N MET A 109 23.08 -1.69 4.44
CA MET A 109 21.78 -1.02 4.23
C MET A 109 21.17 -1.42 2.88
N ALA A 110 21.97 -1.39 1.80
CA ALA A 110 21.51 -1.80 0.48
C ALA A 110 21.14 -3.30 0.42
N ALA A 111 21.88 -4.17 1.11
CA ALA A 111 21.54 -5.59 1.20
C ALA A 111 20.21 -5.83 1.92
N ALA A 112 19.93 -5.09 3.01
CA ALA A 112 18.64 -5.15 3.70
C ALA A 112 17.49 -4.71 2.76
N LEU A 113 17.68 -3.63 2.01
CA LEU A 113 16.68 -3.18 1.03
C LEU A 113 16.47 -4.16 -0.13
N ARG A 114 17.52 -4.81 -0.64
CA ARG A 114 17.37 -5.82 -1.71
C ARG A 114 16.53 -7.01 -1.26
N LYS A 115 16.67 -7.44 0.00
CA LYS A 115 15.83 -8.53 0.56
C LYS A 115 14.35 -8.15 0.62
N LEU A 116 14.03 -6.86 0.74
CA LEU A 116 12.66 -6.34 0.75
C LEU A 116 12.03 -6.28 -0.66
N GLY A 117 12.79 -6.54 -1.72
CA GLY A 117 12.34 -6.42 -3.12
C GLY A 117 11.02 -7.13 -3.43
N PRO A 118 10.84 -8.43 -3.10
CA PRO A 118 9.58 -9.14 -3.34
C PRO A 118 8.39 -8.50 -2.62
N THR A 119 8.56 -8.10 -1.36
CA THR A 119 7.54 -7.43 -0.56
C THR A 119 7.12 -6.10 -1.16
N LEU A 120 8.08 -5.31 -1.66
CA LEU A 120 7.78 -4.04 -2.35
C LEU A 120 7.03 -4.27 -3.67
N SER A 121 7.35 -5.33 -4.39
CA SER A 121 6.64 -5.70 -5.62
C SER A 121 5.17 -6.03 -5.33
N TYR A 122 4.91 -6.84 -4.30
CA TYR A 122 3.55 -7.11 -3.83
C TYR A 122 2.82 -5.83 -3.42
N LEU A 123 3.44 -4.99 -2.56
CA LEU A 123 2.81 -3.75 -2.10
C LEU A 123 2.52 -2.78 -3.25
N GLU A 124 3.36 -2.73 -4.29
CA GLU A 124 3.08 -1.91 -5.48
C GLU A 124 1.89 -2.44 -6.27
N GLN A 125 1.73 -3.76 -6.42
CA GLN A 125 0.54 -4.35 -7.05
C GLN A 125 -0.73 -4.00 -6.25
N VAL A 126 -0.66 -4.12 -4.93
CA VAL A 126 -1.76 -3.72 -4.04
C VAL A 126 -2.08 -2.23 -4.21
N ARG A 127 -1.08 -1.35 -4.22
CA ARG A 127 -1.26 0.09 -4.41
C ARG A 127 -1.93 0.43 -5.74
N GLN A 128 -1.51 -0.21 -6.83
CA GLN A 128 -2.10 -0.01 -8.15
C GLN A 128 -3.56 -0.47 -8.19
N HIS A 129 -3.87 -1.61 -7.59
CA HIS A 129 -5.25 -2.09 -7.52
C HIS A 129 -6.13 -1.18 -6.63
N MET A 130 -5.65 -0.79 -5.45
CA MET A 130 -6.34 0.15 -4.55
C MET A 130 -6.66 1.47 -5.23
N SER A 131 -5.77 2.00 -6.08
CA SER A 131 -5.99 3.26 -6.80
C SER A 131 -7.16 3.23 -7.80
N ARG A 132 -7.67 2.05 -8.13
CA ARG A 132 -8.80 1.85 -9.05
C ARG A 132 -10.10 1.49 -8.31
N LEU A 133 -10.05 1.30 -6.99
CA LEU A 133 -11.26 1.00 -6.22
C LEU A 133 -12.19 2.22 -6.24
N PRO A 134 -13.50 2.00 -6.35
CA PRO A 134 -14.46 3.10 -6.29
C PRO A 134 -14.46 3.72 -4.90
N CYS A 135 -14.73 5.03 -4.84
CA CYS A 135 -14.96 5.72 -3.59
C CYS A 135 -16.43 5.51 -3.17
N ILE A 136 -16.65 4.72 -2.13
CA ILE A 136 -17.96 4.48 -1.52
C ILE A 136 -17.96 5.13 -0.14
N ASP A 137 -18.94 5.97 0.17
CA ASP A 137 -19.11 6.45 1.53
C ASP A 137 -20.07 5.52 2.27
N PRO A 138 -19.62 4.70 3.23
CA PRO A 138 -20.50 3.73 3.89
C PRO A 138 -21.67 4.36 4.65
N ASN A 139 -21.61 5.67 4.96
CA ASN A 139 -22.66 6.37 5.70
C ASN A 139 -23.59 7.20 4.78
N ALA A 140 -23.31 7.26 3.48
CA ALA A 140 -24.16 7.97 2.53
C ALA A 140 -25.37 7.12 2.13
N ARG A 141 -26.43 7.79 1.65
CA ARG A 141 -27.66 7.11 1.20
C ARG A 141 -27.35 6.22 -0.01
N THR A 142 -27.46 4.91 0.20
CA THR A 142 -27.05 3.89 -0.77
C THR A 142 -28.24 3.19 -1.38
N LEU A 143 -28.22 3.01 -2.69
CA LEU A 143 -29.05 2.04 -3.39
C LEU A 143 -28.15 0.93 -3.95
N LEU A 144 -28.18 -0.24 -3.32
CA LEU A 144 -27.43 -1.40 -3.78
C LEU A 144 -28.25 -2.21 -4.79
N VAL A 145 -27.69 -2.46 -5.97
CA VAL A 145 -28.34 -3.22 -7.05
C VAL A 145 -27.76 -4.64 -7.08
N CYS A 146 -28.50 -5.58 -6.49
CA CYS A 146 -28.13 -6.99 -6.41
C CYS A 146 -29.04 -7.89 -7.26
N GLY A 147 -28.52 -9.05 -7.67
CA GLY A 147 -29.28 -10.05 -8.43
C GLY A 147 -28.38 -10.95 -9.27
N PHE A 148 -28.97 -11.93 -9.96
CA PHE A 148 -28.25 -12.90 -10.78
C PHE A 148 -27.36 -12.26 -11.86
N PRO A 149 -26.30 -12.94 -12.32
CA PRO A 149 -25.55 -12.50 -13.50
C PRO A 149 -26.47 -12.24 -14.71
N ASN A 150 -26.12 -11.26 -15.55
CA ASN A 150 -26.81 -10.93 -16.81
C ASN A 150 -28.28 -10.47 -16.73
N VAL A 151 -28.81 -10.12 -15.56
CA VAL A 151 -30.18 -9.57 -15.43
C VAL A 151 -30.32 -8.09 -15.79
N GLY A 152 -29.22 -7.43 -16.22
CA GLY A 152 -29.24 -6.03 -16.65
C GLY A 152 -28.94 -4.99 -15.56
N LYS A 153 -28.30 -5.39 -14.46
CA LYS A 153 -27.95 -4.49 -13.33
C LYS A 153 -27.09 -3.29 -13.76
N SER A 154 -26.02 -3.54 -14.51
CA SER A 154 -25.14 -2.47 -15.01
C SER A 154 -25.85 -1.54 -16.00
N SER A 155 -26.77 -2.08 -16.82
CA SER A 155 -27.63 -1.28 -17.69
C SER A 155 -28.58 -0.39 -16.90
N PHE A 156 -29.09 -0.86 -15.77
CA PHE A 156 -29.90 -0.05 -14.85
C PHE A 156 -29.07 1.08 -14.23
N LEU A 157 -27.86 0.78 -13.75
CA LEU A 157 -26.95 1.78 -13.19
C LEU A 157 -26.66 2.92 -14.17
N ASN A 158 -26.31 2.61 -15.43
CA ASN A 158 -26.03 3.62 -16.46
C ASN A 158 -27.24 4.49 -16.82
N LYS A 159 -28.47 3.97 -16.66
CA LYS A 159 -29.69 4.74 -16.95
C LYS A 159 -30.09 5.66 -15.81
N VAL A 160 -29.83 5.25 -14.56
CA VAL A 160 -30.31 5.94 -13.36
C VAL A 160 -29.26 6.89 -12.78
N SER A 161 -27.99 6.68 -13.12
CA SER A 161 -26.86 7.46 -12.62
C SER A 161 -25.98 7.97 -13.76
N ARG A 162 -25.05 8.86 -13.44
CA ARG A 162 -24.01 9.33 -14.39
C ARG A 162 -22.83 8.36 -14.53
N ALA A 163 -22.99 7.09 -14.16
CA ALA A 163 -21.95 6.09 -14.32
C ALA A 163 -21.78 5.72 -15.81
N ASP A 164 -20.55 5.35 -16.17
CA ASP A 164 -20.21 4.81 -17.49
C ASP A 164 -19.59 3.42 -17.29
N VAL A 165 -20.47 2.43 -17.03
CA VAL A 165 -20.07 1.03 -16.84
C VAL A 165 -20.23 0.27 -18.15
N GLU A 166 -19.21 -0.46 -18.56
CA GLU A 166 -19.24 -1.28 -19.77
C GLU A 166 -20.21 -2.47 -19.62
N VAL A 167 -21.21 -2.57 -20.50
CA VAL A 167 -22.17 -3.67 -20.51
C VAL A 167 -21.83 -4.64 -21.63
N GLN A 168 -21.40 -5.85 -21.29
CA GLN A 168 -21.14 -6.92 -22.27
C GLN A 168 -22.11 -8.12 -22.05
N PRO A 169 -22.41 -8.93 -23.09
CA PRO A 169 -23.50 -9.91 -23.07
C PRO A 169 -23.20 -11.24 -22.36
N TYR A 170 -22.04 -11.43 -21.75
CA TYR A 170 -21.65 -12.66 -21.06
C TYR A 170 -21.61 -12.48 -19.53
N ALA A 171 -21.70 -13.58 -18.76
CA ALA A 171 -21.71 -13.52 -17.30
C ALA A 171 -20.37 -13.05 -16.71
N PHE A 172 -20.39 -12.46 -15.51
CA PHE A 172 -19.21 -11.94 -14.78
C PHE A 172 -18.49 -10.73 -15.42
N THR A 173 -19.23 -9.90 -16.16
CA THR A 173 -18.73 -8.65 -16.72
C THR A 173 -18.30 -7.64 -15.65
N THR A 174 -19.04 -7.59 -14.54
CA THR A 174 -18.71 -6.80 -13.36
C THR A 174 -17.91 -7.65 -12.37
N LYS A 175 -16.57 -7.52 -12.38
CA LYS A 175 -15.66 -8.20 -11.42
C LYS A 175 -15.38 -7.41 -10.14
N SER A 176 -15.88 -6.18 -10.08
CA SER A 176 -15.68 -5.22 -8.99
C SER A 176 -16.95 -4.42 -8.78
N LEU A 177 -17.13 -3.86 -7.58
CA LEU A 177 -18.24 -2.93 -7.34
C LEU A 177 -18.09 -1.69 -8.24
N TYR A 178 -19.17 -1.24 -8.86
CA TYR A 178 -19.22 0.06 -9.56
C TYR A 178 -20.16 1.00 -8.84
N VAL A 179 -19.81 2.29 -8.85
CA VAL A 179 -20.59 3.33 -8.17
C VAL A 179 -20.97 4.40 -9.17
N GLY A 180 -22.25 4.72 -9.19
CA GLY A 180 -22.79 5.90 -9.84
C GLY A 180 -23.41 6.83 -8.83
N HIS A 181 -23.45 8.12 -9.14
CA HIS A 181 -24.17 9.10 -8.34
C HIS A 181 -25.39 9.60 -9.10
N THR A 182 -26.48 9.80 -8.38
CA THR A 182 -27.72 10.38 -8.89
C THR A 182 -28.32 11.35 -7.89
N GLU A 183 -29.13 12.29 -8.36
CA GLU A 183 -29.81 13.27 -7.52
C GLU A 183 -31.30 12.96 -7.53
N TYR A 184 -31.87 12.81 -6.33
CA TYR A 184 -33.29 12.58 -6.13
C TYR A 184 -33.74 13.29 -4.86
N ASP A 185 -34.83 14.04 -4.96
CA ASP A 185 -35.40 14.84 -3.86
C ASP A 185 -34.33 15.72 -3.16
N TYR A 186 -33.61 16.51 -3.97
CA TYR A 186 -32.54 17.41 -3.53
C TYR A 186 -31.42 16.75 -2.71
N SER A 187 -31.31 15.42 -2.81
CA SER A 187 -30.32 14.61 -2.11
C SER A 187 -29.48 13.83 -3.10
N ILE A 188 -28.18 13.72 -2.81
CA ILE A 188 -27.28 12.87 -3.58
C ILE A 188 -27.40 11.43 -3.06
N TRP A 189 -27.63 10.51 -3.99
CA TRP A 189 -27.66 9.07 -3.74
C TRP A 189 -26.47 8.41 -4.44
N GLN A 190 -25.89 7.42 -3.77
CA GLN A 190 -24.94 6.52 -4.41
C GLN A 190 -25.67 5.24 -4.84
N VAL A 191 -25.57 4.91 -6.12
CA VAL A 191 -26.13 3.68 -6.69
C VAL A 191 -24.96 2.74 -6.96
N ILE A 192 -24.98 1.56 -6.36
CA ILE A 192 -23.85 0.63 -6.39
C ILE A 192 -24.27 -0.63 -7.15
N ASP A 193 -23.60 -0.92 -8.26
CA ASP A 193 -23.76 -2.18 -9.00
C ASP A 193 -22.84 -3.24 -8.43
N THR A 194 -23.41 -4.38 -8.03
CA THR A 194 -22.65 -5.50 -7.49
C THR A 194 -22.46 -6.59 -8.55
N PRO A 195 -21.32 -7.31 -8.53
CA PRO A 195 -21.21 -8.57 -9.25
C PRO A 195 -22.40 -9.50 -8.99
N GLY A 196 -22.80 -10.26 -10.01
CA GLY A 196 -23.93 -11.18 -9.88
C GLY A 196 -23.64 -12.25 -8.83
N ILE A 197 -24.62 -12.50 -7.95
CA ILE A 197 -24.53 -13.51 -6.91
C ILE A 197 -25.26 -14.77 -7.38
N LEU A 198 -24.65 -15.94 -7.15
CA LEU A 198 -25.28 -17.25 -7.32
C LEU A 198 -25.61 -17.86 -5.95
N ASP A 199 -26.59 -18.76 -5.90
CA ASP A 199 -27.01 -19.48 -4.69
C ASP A 199 -26.01 -20.58 -4.30
N HIS A 200 -24.79 -20.17 -3.95
CA HIS A 200 -23.77 -21.04 -3.38
C HIS A 200 -23.65 -20.78 -1.87
N SER A 201 -23.27 -21.80 -1.11
CA SER A 201 -22.87 -21.62 0.29
C SER A 201 -21.71 -20.62 0.39
N LEU A 202 -21.66 -19.83 1.48
CA LEU A 202 -20.66 -18.77 1.66
C LEU A 202 -19.22 -19.29 1.49
N GLU A 203 -18.93 -20.51 1.95
CA GLU A 203 -17.61 -21.14 1.87
C GLU A 203 -17.15 -21.45 0.43
N ASN A 204 -18.09 -21.60 -0.51
CA ASN A 204 -17.81 -21.94 -1.90
C ASN A 204 -17.88 -20.73 -2.84
N ARG A 205 -18.04 -19.52 -2.30
CA ARG A 205 -18.12 -18.29 -3.09
C ARG A 205 -16.72 -17.80 -3.47
N ASN A 206 -16.61 -17.30 -4.69
CA ASN A 206 -15.35 -16.73 -5.17
C ASN A 206 -15.14 -15.30 -4.63
N VAL A 207 -13.94 -14.75 -4.85
CA VAL A 207 -13.57 -13.38 -4.44
C VAL A 207 -14.51 -12.31 -5.03
N ILE A 208 -15.08 -12.55 -6.21
CA ILE A 208 -16.00 -11.60 -6.88
C ILE A 208 -17.36 -11.58 -6.17
N GLU A 209 -17.91 -12.74 -5.85
CA GLU A 209 -19.18 -12.89 -5.13
C GLU A 209 -19.08 -12.41 -3.68
N MET A 210 -17.93 -12.64 -3.05
CA MET A 210 -17.67 -12.16 -1.69
C MET A 210 -17.69 -10.62 -1.60
N GLN A 211 -17.28 -9.90 -2.64
CA GLN A 211 -17.41 -8.43 -2.67
C GLN A 211 -18.86 -7.97 -2.59
N SER A 212 -19.76 -8.63 -3.34
CA SER A 212 -21.19 -8.32 -3.30
C SER A 212 -21.79 -8.59 -1.91
N ILE A 213 -21.33 -9.65 -1.24
CA ILE A 213 -21.76 -9.99 0.13
C ILE A 213 -21.23 -8.98 1.14
N THR A 214 -19.97 -8.55 1.02
CA THR A 214 -19.43 -7.48 1.86
C THR A 214 -20.20 -6.17 1.68
N ALA A 215 -20.58 -5.82 0.45
CA ALA A 215 -21.42 -4.65 0.19
C ALA A 215 -22.80 -4.78 0.85
N LEU A 216 -23.48 -5.91 0.67
CA LEU A 216 -24.78 -6.18 1.28
C LEU A 216 -24.76 -6.17 2.82
N ALA A 217 -23.66 -6.61 3.42
CA ALA A 217 -23.56 -6.74 4.87
C ALA A 217 -23.24 -5.41 5.59
N HIS A 218 -22.65 -4.44 4.90
CA HIS A 218 -22.12 -3.23 5.53
C HIS A 218 -22.69 -1.91 4.98
N LEU A 219 -23.41 -1.93 3.88
CA LEU A 219 -24.04 -0.75 3.28
C LEU A 219 -25.55 -0.83 3.54
N GLU A 220 -26.02 -0.04 4.52
CA GLU A 220 -27.44 0.12 4.88
C GLU A 220 -28.09 1.33 4.19
#